data_AF-A0A1Q9TTD9-F1
#
_entry.id   AF-A0A1Q9TTD9-F1
#
_cell.length_a   1.000
_cell.length_b   1.000
_cell.length_c   1.000
_cell.angle_alpha   90.00
_cell.angle_beta   90.00
_cell.angle_gamma   90.00
#
_symmetry.space_group_name_H-M   'P 1'
#
loop_
_entity.id
_entity.type
_entity.pdbx_description
1 polymer ?
#
loop_
_entity_poly.entity_id
_entity_poly.type
_entity_poly.pdbx_seq_one_letter_code
_entity_poly.pdbx_strand_id
1 'polypeptide(L)'
;MMEFLRSRRFKIALASVVVVGLVVSGALGLFQALRAPTPPAPVQTPDPGAAQNQERSEAPDVDALGDPPEGLSYVSGDADVRCSIAECVRLVRVVAAEGEQAPGSEEAIASVYDHLLGADWGQLLPEGAQSPGDVPLGDTILTDGDVMVTDSSEHDARDATALLMLGNANPPAS
;
A
#
# COMPACT_ATOMS: atom_id res chain seq x y z
N MET A 1 18.39 30.77 43.08
CA MET A 1 18.39 29.33 42.71
C MET A 1 18.12 29.15 41.21
N MET A 2 18.86 29.83 40.33
CA MET A 2 18.83 29.61 38.87
C MET A 2 20.17 30.03 38.25
N GLU A 3 21.28 29.60 38.84
CA GLU A 3 22.63 30.05 38.42
C GLU A 3 23.58 28.90 38.05
N PHE A 4 23.04 27.69 37.90
CA PHE A 4 23.84 26.52 37.52
C PHE A 4 23.88 26.25 36.01
N LEU A 5 23.09 26.97 35.20
CA LEU A 5 22.99 26.74 33.75
C LEU A 5 24.06 27.45 32.90
N ARG A 6 24.95 28.24 33.51
CA ARG A 6 26.00 29.00 32.80
C ARG A 6 27.43 28.50 33.06
N SER A 7 27.61 27.31 33.64
CA SER A 7 28.93 26.71 33.82
C SER A 7 29.26 25.75 32.66
N ARG A 8 30.29 26.08 31.85
CA ARG A 8 30.82 25.19 30.81
C ARG A 8 31.18 23.80 31.35
N ARG A 9 31.59 23.72 32.63
CA ARG A 9 31.99 22.48 33.28
C ARG A 9 30.81 21.52 33.52
N PHE A 10 29.61 22.06 33.76
CA PHE A 10 28.42 21.23 33.96
C PHE A 10 27.93 20.60 32.65
N LYS A 11 28.01 21.34 31.54
CA LYS A 11 27.69 20.81 30.20
C LYS A 11 28.63 19.69 29.77
N ILE A 12 29.93 19.81 30.10
CA ILE A 12 30.93 18.76 29.81
C ILE A 12 30.66 17.51 30.65
N ALA A 13 30.34 17.67 31.94
CA ALA A 13 29.99 16.55 32.80
C ALA A 13 28.75 15.78 32.30
N LEU A 14 27.72 16.50 31.85
CA LEU A 14 26.50 15.89 31.33
C LEU A 14 26.74 15.16 29.99
N ALA A 15 27.56 15.74 29.11
CA ALA A 15 27.98 15.08 27.87
C ALA A 15 28.80 13.81 28.14
N SER A 16 29.72 13.83 29.10
CA SER A 16 30.50 12.63 29.47
C SER A 16 29.62 11.51 30.03
N VAL A 17 28.59 11.84 30.83
CA VAL A 17 27.66 10.84 31.38
C VAL A 17 26.82 10.20 30.28
N VAL A 18 26.35 10.96 29.30
CA VAL A 18 25.59 10.44 28.16
C VAL A 18 26.44 9.52 27.28
N VAL A 19 27.70 9.88 27.01
CA VAL A 19 28.62 9.05 26.23
C VAL A 19 28.94 7.74 26.97
N VAL A 20 29.19 7.79 28.28
CA VAL A 20 29.43 6.57 29.08
C VAL A 20 28.18 5.67 29.12
N GLY A 21 26.97 6.25 29.20
CA GLY A 21 25.72 5.49 29.14
C GLY A 21 25.50 4.76 27.80
N LEU A 22 25.88 5.40 26.69
CA LEU A 22 25.83 4.78 25.36
C LEU A 22 26.85 3.65 25.19
N VAL A 23 28.05 3.78 25.74
CA VAL A 23 29.12 2.77 25.61
C VAL A 23 28.82 1.50 26.42
N VAL A 24 28.19 1.62 27.60
CA VAL A 24 27.85 0.45 28.43
C VAL A 24 26.70 -0.37 27.83
N SER A 25 25.78 0.25 27.09
CA SER A 25 24.65 -0.44 26.45
C SER A 25 25.05 -1.29 25.23
N GLY A 26 26.23 -1.05 24.63
CA GLY A 26 26.75 -1.83 23.51
C GLY A 26 27.48 -3.12 23.90
N ALA A 27 27.92 -3.26 25.16
CA ALA A 27 28.85 -4.33 25.55
C ALA A 27 28.18 -5.63 26.03
N LEU A 28 26.90 -5.60 26.46
CA LEU A 28 26.21 -6.80 26.97
C LEU A 28 25.69 -7.74 25.85
N GLY A 29 25.66 -7.30 24.60
CA GLY A 29 25.24 -8.14 23.46
C GLY A 29 26.33 -9.08 22.91
N LEU A 30 27.61 -8.78 23.15
CA LEU A 30 28.73 -9.48 22.49
C LEU A 30 29.20 -10.76 23.21
N PHE A 31 28.87 -10.95 24.48
CA PHE A 31 29.38 -12.10 25.25
C PHE A 31 28.53 -13.38 25.15
N GLN A 32 27.30 -13.33 24.60
CA GLN A 32 26.53 -14.55 24.30
C GLN A 32 26.97 -15.25 23.00
N ALA A 33 27.81 -14.62 22.16
CA ALA A 33 28.21 -15.16 20.87
C ALA A 33 29.40 -16.16 20.91
N LEU A 34 30.06 -16.35 22.06
CA LEU A 34 31.35 -17.06 22.14
C LEU A 34 31.31 -18.48 22.76
N ARG A 35 30.12 -19.07 23.03
CA ARG A 35 30.03 -20.39 23.70
C ARG A 35 29.11 -21.42 23.01
N ALA A 36 28.88 -21.33 21.70
CA ALA A 36 28.24 -22.41 20.96
C ALA A 36 29.27 -23.16 20.07
N PRO A 37 29.41 -24.49 20.20
CA PRO A 37 30.23 -25.32 19.29
C PRO A 37 29.62 -25.46 17.88
N THR A 38 30.49 -25.63 16.89
CA THR A 38 30.33 -25.56 15.42
C THR A 38 29.69 -26.82 14.73
N PRO A 39 29.48 -26.88 13.39
CA PRO A 39 28.18 -26.88 12.66
C PRO A 39 27.84 -28.23 11.95
N PRO A 40 26.70 -28.38 11.21
CA PRO A 40 26.76 -28.22 9.74
C PRO A 40 25.48 -27.71 9.05
N ALA A 41 25.67 -26.78 8.10
CA ALA A 41 24.97 -26.52 6.82
C ALA A 41 25.06 -25.00 6.53
N PRO A 42 25.36 -24.57 5.28
CA PRO A 42 25.54 -23.15 4.99
C PRO A 42 24.17 -22.46 5.01
N VAL A 43 23.82 -21.89 6.15
CA VAL A 43 22.74 -20.90 6.24
C VAL A 43 23.32 -19.60 5.71
N GLN A 44 22.78 -19.16 4.57
CA GLN A 44 23.07 -17.89 3.97
C GLN A 44 22.84 -16.79 5.00
N THR A 45 23.88 -15.99 5.26
CA THR A 45 23.84 -14.81 6.12
C THR A 45 22.76 -13.86 5.61
N PRO A 46 21.87 -13.30 6.46
CA PRO A 46 20.99 -12.23 6.02
C PRO A 46 21.86 -11.04 5.61
N ASP A 47 21.68 -10.62 4.37
CA ASP A 47 22.25 -9.40 3.82
C ASP A 47 21.84 -8.19 4.70
N PRO A 48 22.73 -7.24 5.02
CA PRO A 48 22.37 -6.01 5.71
C PRO A 48 21.33 -5.15 4.96
N GLY A 49 20.94 -5.51 3.74
CA GLY A 49 19.78 -4.95 3.02
C GLY A 49 18.42 -5.56 3.35
N ALA A 50 18.34 -6.65 4.13
CA ALA A 50 17.09 -7.40 4.33
C ALA A 50 16.03 -6.73 5.22
N ALA A 51 16.34 -5.60 5.87
CA ALA A 51 15.36 -4.84 6.66
C ALA A 51 14.40 -3.98 5.81
N GLN A 52 14.51 -3.99 4.47
CA GLN A 52 13.54 -3.35 3.57
C GLN A 52 12.50 -4.33 3.01
N ASN A 53 12.63 -5.63 3.29
CA ASN A 53 11.62 -6.65 2.94
C ASN A 53 10.77 -6.98 4.17
N GLN A 54 10.11 -5.99 4.78
CA GLN A 54 8.73 -6.29 5.15
C GLN A 54 8.05 -6.58 3.82
N GLU A 55 7.54 -7.80 3.64
CA GLU A 55 6.86 -8.24 2.42
C GLU A 55 5.69 -7.30 2.16
N ARG A 56 5.97 -6.19 1.47
CA ARG A 56 4.96 -5.26 1.03
C ARG A 56 4.19 -6.02 -0.03
N SER A 57 2.90 -6.26 0.23
CA SER A 57 2.06 -6.93 -0.75
C SER A 57 2.09 -6.13 -2.05
N GLU A 58 2.43 -6.81 -3.13
CA GLU A 58 2.49 -6.24 -4.46
C GLU A 58 1.10 -5.76 -4.88
N ALA A 59 1.01 -4.71 -5.70
CA ALA A 59 -0.29 -4.26 -6.19
C ALA A 59 -0.90 -5.36 -7.07
N PRO A 60 -2.21 -5.61 -6.98
CA PRO A 60 -2.89 -6.54 -7.88
C PRO A 60 -2.62 -6.19 -9.35
N ASP A 61 -2.51 -7.22 -10.20
CA ASP A 61 -2.45 -7.03 -11.64
C ASP A 61 -3.80 -6.53 -12.18
N VAL A 62 -3.78 -5.86 -13.33
CA VAL A 62 -5.02 -5.45 -14.02
C VAL A 62 -5.85 -6.66 -14.44
N ASP A 63 -5.20 -7.79 -14.73
CA ASP A 63 -5.86 -9.05 -15.10
C ASP A 63 -6.76 -9.59 -13.97
N ALA A 64 -6.59 -9.13 -12.72
CA ALA A 64 -7.45 -9.51 -11.60
C ALA A 64 -8.90 -9.00 -11.76
N LEU A 65 -9.14 -7.97 -12.59
CA LEU A 65 -10.50 -7.52 -12.92
C LEU A 65 -11.24 -8.47 -13.87
N GLY A 66 -10.55 -9.46 -14.43
CA GLY A 66 -11.09 -10.33 -15.46
C GLY A 66 -11.27 -9.62 -16.80
N ASP A 67 -12.22 -10.09 -17.60
CA ASP A 67 -12.52 -9.50 -18.89
C ASP A 67 -13.19 -8.12 -18.72
N PRO A 68 -12.88 -7.13 -19.58
CA PRO A 68 -13.57 -5.85 -19.56
C PRO A 68 -15.00 -5.98 -20.12
N PRO A 69 -15.92 -5.08 -19.74
CA PRO A 69 -17.23 -4.99 -20.37
C PRO A 69 -17.13 -4.67 -21.87
N GLU A 70 -18.19 -4.99 -22.61
CA GLU A 70 -18.24 -4.79 -24.07
C GLU A 70 -17.95 -3.32 -24.45
N GLY A 71 -17.06 -3.13 -25.42
CA GLY A 71 -16.68 -1.80 -25.91
C GLY A 71 -15.65 -1.06 -25.05
N LEU A 72 -15.21 -1.63 -23.93
CA LEU A 72 -14.18 -1.06 -23.05
C LEU A 72 -12.95 -1.98 -22.96
N SER A 73 -11.85 -1.42 -22.47
CA SER A 73 -10.60 -2.12 -22.19
C SER A 73 -9.91 -1.53 -20.97
N TYR A 74 -9.14 -2.36 -20.28
CA TYR A 74 -8.33 -1.96 -19.14
C TYR A 74 -6.87 -1.73 -19.56
N VAL A 75 -6.31 -0.60 -19.16
CA VAL A 75 -4.93 -0.23 -19.47
C VAL A 75 -4.20 0.19 -18.20
N SER A 76 -3.15 -0.56 -17.85
CA SER A 76 -2.24 -0.26 -16.75
C SER A 76 -0.86 -0.83 -17.05
N GLY A 77 0.21 -0.16 -16.62
CA GLY A 77 1.57 -0.68 -16.66
C GLY A 77 2.30 -0.51 -15.33
N ASP A 78 3.57 -0.89 -15.27
CA ASP A 78 4.38 -0.81 -14.03
C ASP A 78 4.48 0.63 -13.48
N ALA A 79 4.48 1.62 -14.39
CA ALA A 79 4.50 3.03 -14.03
C ALA A 79 3.19 3.53 -13.40
N ASP A 80 2.12 2.73 -13.41
CA ASP A 80 0.83 3.05 -12.80
C ASP A 80 0.68 2.45 -11.39
N VAL A 81 1.70 1.74 -10.90
CA VAL A 81 1.76 1.23 -9.52
C VAL A 81 2.25 2.31 -8.56
N ARG A 82 1.59 2.43 -7.41
CA ARG A 82 1.91 3.39 -6.33
C ARG A 82 2.01 2.64 -5.02
N CYS A 83 3.19 2.64 -4.43
CA CYS A 83 3.43 1.96 -3.15
C CYS A 83 3.70 2.96 -2.03
N SER A 84 2.98 2.80 -0.92
CA SER A 84 3.25 3.41 0.38
C SER A 84 4.06 2.43 1.24
N ILE A 85 4.33 2.80 2.49
CA ILE A 85 4.96 1.88 3.46
C ILE A 85 4.04 0.69 3.76
N ALA A 86 2.71 0.89 3.74
CA ALA A 86 1.72 -0.07 4.17
C ALA A 86 1.13 -0.92 3.03
N GLU A 87 1.04 -0.36 1.81
CA GLU A 87 0.30 -1.00 0.71
C GLU A 87 0.81 -0.55 -0.66
N CYS A 88 0.56 -1.36 -1.69
CA CYS A 88 0.69 -0.98 -3.08
C CYS A 88 -0.68 -0.99 -3.76
N VAL A 89 -0.96 0.04 -4.55
CA VAL A 89 -2.16 0.14 -5.37
C VAL A 89 -1.78 0.31 -6.84
N ARG A 90 -2.64 -0.15 -7.74
CA ARG A 90 -2.49 0.00 -9.19
C ARG A 90 -3.58 0.92 -9.73
N LEU A 91 -3.20 1.90 -10.53
CA LEU A 91 -4.13 2.71 -11.28
C LEU A 91 -4.41 2.05 -12.64
N VAL A 92 -5.68 1.89 -12.99
CA VAL A 92 -6.14 1.26 -14.23
C VAL A 92 -6.99 2.26 -14.98
N ARG A 93 -6.56 2.64 -16.18
CA ARG A 93 -7.37 3.46 -17.07
C ARG A 93 -8.39 2.57 -17.78
N VAL A 94 -9.64 3.03 -17.80
CA VAL A 94 -10.69 2.43 -18.61
C VAL A 94 -10.81 3.23 -19.90
N VAL A 95 -10.60 2.56 -21.02
CA VAL A 95 -10.57 3.16 -22.36
C VAL A 95 -11.58 2.45 -23.25
N ALA A 96 -11.91 3.03 -24.39
CA ALA A 96 -12.64 2.32 -25.45
C ALA A 96 -11.81 1.13 -25.94
N ALA A 97 -12.45 0.09 -26.47
CA ALA A 97 -11.78 -1.12 -26.95
C ALA A 97 -10.67 -0.85 -27.99
N GLU A 98 -10.80 0.24 -28.75
CA GLU A 98 -9.85 0.72 -29.73
C GLU A 98 -8.62 1.42 -29.12
N GLY A 99 -8.58 1.59 -27.79
CA GLY A 99 -7.52 2.26 -27.03
C GLY A 99 -7.68 3.76 -26.90
N GLU A 100 -8.80 4.31 -27.39
CA GLU A 100 -9.16 5.73 -27.32
C GLU A 100 -9.84 6.05 -25.98
N GLN A 101 -9.96 7.33 -25.63
CA GLN A 101 -10.66 7.72 -24.40
C GLN A 101 -12.12 7.24 -24.42
N ALA A 102 -12.55 6.60 -23.33
CA ALA A 102 -13.93 6.15 -23.20
C ALA A 102 -14.92 7.35 -23.23
N PRO A 103 -16.13 7.17 -23.79
CA PRO A 103 -17.14 8.22 -23.81
C PRO A 103 -17.69 8.46 -22.40
N GLY A 104 -17.14 9.46 -21.70
CA GLY A 104 -17.55 9.84 -20.36
C GLY A 104 -17.01 8.93 -19.26
N SER A 105 -16.32 9.51 -18.28
CA SER A 105 -15.71 8.71 -17.21
C SER A 105 -16.75 8.03 -16.32
N GLU A 106 -17.83 8.73 -15.98
CA GLU A 106 -18.88 8.19 -15.10
C GLU A 106 -19.61 6.99 -15.73
N GLU A 107 -19.97 7.09 -17.01
CA GLU A 107 -20.64 5.99 -17.74
C GLU A 107 -19.72 4.77 -17.89
N ALA A 108 -18.44 4.99 -18.20
CA ALA A 108 -17.47 3.92 -18.31
C ALA A 108 -17.26 3.19 -16.97
N ILE A 109 -17.11 3.92 -15.86
CA ILE A 109 -16.95 3.31 -14.53
C ILE A 109 -18.22 2.57 -14.10
N ALA A 110 -19.41 3.17 -14.33
CA ALA A 110 -20.67 2.51 -14.02
C ALA A 110 -20.83 1.18 -14.78
N SER A 111 -20.43 1.15 -16.06
CA SER A 111 -20.44 -0.08 -16.85
C SER A 111 -19.46 -1.14 -16.32
N VAL A 112 -18.28 -0.73 -15.84
CA VAL A 112 -17.33 -1.66 -15.21
C VAL A 112 -17.90 -2.21 -13.92
N TYR A 113 -18.50 -1.37 -13.08
CA TYR A 113 -19.06 -1.80 -11.80
C TYR A 113 -20.21 -2.78 -11.98
N ASP A 114 -21.15 -2.50 -12.89
CA ASP A 114 -22.24 -3.43 -13.21
C ASP A 114 -21.70 -4.77 -13.72
N HIS A 115 -20.66 -4.74 -14.56
CA HIS A 115 -19.99 -5.94 -15.05
C HIS A 115 -19.36 -6.77 -13.93
N LEU A 116 -18.60 -6.14 -13.03
CA LEU A 116 -17.95 -6.82 -11.90
C LEU A 116 -18.98 -7.40 -10.92
N LEU A 117 -20.06 -6.67 -10.64
CA LEU A 117 -21.17 -7.17 -9.82
C LEU A 117 -21.85 -8.38 -10.47
N GLY A 118 -21.97 -8.38 -11.80
CA GLY A 118 -22.43 -9.54 -12.57
C GLY A 118 -21.45 -10.73 -12.55
N ALA A 119 -20.17 -10.47 -12.26
CA ALA A 119 -19.11 -11.44 -12.09
C ALA A 119 -18.85 -11.83 -10.62
N ASP A 120 -19.89 -11.76 -9.78
CA ASP A 120 -19.89 -12.13 -8.36
C ASP A 120 -18.99 -11.26 -7.45
N TRP A 121 -18.55 -10.07 -7.88
CA TRP A 121 -17.93 -9.11 -6.96
C TRP A 121 -18.96 -8.58 -5.97
N GLY A 122 -18.55 -8.43 -4.72
CA GLY A 122 -19.36 -7.85 -3.66
C GLY A 122 -19.11 -6.35 -3.52
N GLN A 123 -20.14 -5.60 -3.10
CA GLN A 123 -19.98 -4.20 -2.69
C GLN A 123 -19.72 -4.11 -1.18
N LEU A 124 -18.66 -3.40 -0.80
CA LEU A 124 -18.42 -3.05 0.60
C LEU A 124 -19.33 -1.88 0.98
N LEU A 125 -20.16 -2.08 2.00
CA LEU A 125 -21.06 -1.04 2.49
C LEU A 125 -20.35 -0.21 3.58
N PRO A 126 -20.34 1.13 3.45
CA PRO A 126 -19.84 1.99 4.51
C PRO A 126 -20.76 1.93 5.74
N GLU A 127 -20.23 2.33 6.89
CA GLU A 127 -21.01 2.36 8.14
C GLU A 127 -22.29 3.19 7.97
N GLY A 128 -23.44 2.58 8.29
CA GLY A 128 -24.75 3.24 8.22
C GLY A 128 -25.48 3.10 6.88
N ALA A 129 -24.82 2.64 5.81
CA ALA A 129 -25.51 2.25 4.59
C ALA A 129 -26.26 0.93 4.82
N GLN A 130 -27.52 0.86 4.37
CA GLN A 130 -28.38 -0.32 4.56
C GLN A 130 -28.43 -1.18 3.31
N SER A 131 -28.21 -0.57 2.15
CA SER A 131 -28.19 -1.26 0.87
C SER A 131 -27.16 -0.67 -0.10
N PRO A 132 -26.68 -1.49 -1.06
CA PRO A 132 -25.85 -1.07 -2.20
C PRO A 132 -26.28 0.23 -2.88
N GLY A 133 -27.60 0.37 -3.13
CA GLY A 133 -28.16 1.52 -3.84
C GLY A 133 -28.16 2.83 -3.06
N ASP A 134 -27.81 2.80 -1.77
CA ASP A 134 -27.71 4.00 -0.94
C ASP A 134 -26.32 4.66 -1.05
N VAL A 135 -25.35 4.02 -1.71
CA VAL A 135 -23.96 4.48 -1.81
C VAL A 135 -23.73 5.14 -3.18
N PRO A 136 -23.27 6.40 -3.24
CA PRO A 136 -22.86 7.03 -4.49
C PRO A 136 -21.77 6.22 -5.21
N LEU A 137 -21.72 6.29 -6.55
CA LEU A 137 -20.72 5.58 -7.37
C LEU A 137 -19.27 5.91 -6.93
N GLY A 138 -18.97 7.19 -6.69
CA GLY A 138 -17.64 7.63 -6.25
C GLY A 138 -17.23 7.15 -4.85
N ASP A 139 -18.20 6.73 -4.02
CA ASP A 139 -17.96 6.18 -2.67
C ASP A 139 -18.08 4.64 -2.65
N THR A 140 -18.29 4.02 -3.81
CA THR A 140 -18.51 2.58 -3.92
C THR A 140 -17.18 1.85 -4.09
N ILE A 141 -16.94 0.89 -3.19
CA ILE A 141 -15.79 -0.02 -3.24
C ILE A 141 -16.33 -1.43 -3.54
N LEU A 142 -15.80 -2.07 -4.57
CA LEU A 142 -16.11 -3.47 -4.89
C LEU A 142 -14.95 -4.38 -4.51
N THR A 143 -15.24 -5.64 -4.19
CA THR A 143 -14.24 -6.65 -3.86
C THR A 143 -14.69 -8.06 -4.22
N ASP A 144 -13.76 -8.90 -4.66
CA ASP A 144 -13.94 -10.35 -4.80
C ASP A 144 -13.45 -11.13 -3.55
N GLY A 145 -12.96 -10.42 -2.53
CA GLY A 145 -12.39 -10.98 -1.30
C GLY A 145 -10.86 -10.93 -1.25
N ASP A 146 -10.19 -10.84 -2.39
CA ASP A 146 -8.73 -10.77 -2.50
C ASP A 146 -8.26 -9.40 -3.03
N VAL A 147 -9.01 -8.83 -3.96
CA VAL A 147 -8.78 -7.53 -4.58
C VAL A 147 -9.94 -6.58 -4.25
N MET A 148 -9.62 -5.31 -4.04
CA MET A 148 -10.57 -4.21 -3.95
C MET A 148 -10.38 -3.29 -5.13
N VAL A 149 -11.48 -2.74 -5.63
CA VAL A 149 -11.48 -1.70 -6.65
C VAL A 149 -12.37 -0.54 -6.23
N THR A 150 -11.91 0.68 -6.51
CA THR A 150 -12.66 1.92 -6.29
C THR A 150 -12.46 2.88 -7.45
N ASP A 151 -13.43 3.76 -7.65
CA ASP A 151 -13.34 4.87 -8.59
C ASP A 151 -12.32 5.90 -8.06
N SER A 152 -11.48 6.39 -8.97
CA SER A 152 -10.48 7.44 -8.71
C SER A 152 -10.49 8.51 -9.79
N SER A 153 -11.55 8.54 -10.60
CA SER A 153 -11.73 9.47 -11.71
C SER A 153 -12.10 10.86 -11.20
N GLU A 154 -11.60 11.89 -11.88
CA GLU A 154 -12.04 13.28 -11.68
C GLU A 154 -13.20 13.61 -12.64
N HIS A 155 -14.41 13.12 -12.38
CA HIS A 155 -15.53 13.22 -13.34
C HIS A 155 -15.92 14.64 -13.76
N ASP A 156 -15.68 15.64 -12.92
CA ASP A 156 -16.01 17.04 -13.20
C ASP A 156 -15.06 17.70 -14.23
N ALA A 157 -13.95 17.04 -14.59
CA ALA A 157 -13.02 17.54 -15.59
C ALA A 157 -13.58 17.35 -17.01
N ARG A 158 -13.38 18.35 -17.89
CA ARG A 158 -13.89 18.31 -19.28
C ARG A 158 -13.39 17.11 -20.08
N ASP A 159 -12.18 16.67 -19.78
CA ASP A 159 -11.50 15.55 -20.44
C ASP A 159 -11.24 14.42 -19.41
N ALA A 160 -12.15 14.23 -18.46
CA ALA A 160 -12.01 13.25 -17.39
C ALA A 160 -11.69 11.85 -17.93
N THR A 161 -10.60 11.28 -17.45
CA THR A 161 -10.24 9.89 -17.74
C THR A 161 -10.92 8.99 -16.71
N ALA A 162 -11.58 7.93 -17.17
CA ALA A 162 -12.06 6.87 -16.30
C ALA A 162 -10.86 6.14 -15.69
N LEU A 163 -10.76 6.17 -14.37
CA LEU A 163 -9.63 5.64 -13.63
C LEU A 163 -10.10 4.83 -12.42
N LEU A 164 -9.71 3.56 -12.39
CA LEU A 164 -9.92 2.66 -11.26
C LEU A 164 -8.64 2.58 -10.44
N MET A 165 -8.79 2.45 -9.12
CA MET A 165 -7.70 2.11 -8.21
C MET A 165 -7.91 0.71 -7.66
N LEU A 166 -6.93 -0.17 -7.87
CA LEU A 166 -6.93 -1.55 -7.42
C LEU A 166 -5.97 -1.70 -6.25
N GLY A 167 -6.41 -2.38 -5.19
CA GLY A 167 -5.59 -2.70 -4.02
C GLY A 167 -5.91 -4.10 -3.50
N ASN A 168 -5.05 -4.65 -2.65
CA ASN A 168 -5.34 -5.92 -1.99
C ASN A 168 -6.40 -5.71 -0.90
N ALA A 169 -7.40 -6.59 -0.84
CA ALA A 169 -8.45 -6.58 0.20
C ALA A 169 -7.89 -6.95 1.58
N ASN A 170 -6.89 -7.83 1.62
CA ASN A 170 -6.24 -8.28 2.83
C ASN A 170 -4.78 -7.77 2.86
N PRO A 171 -4.38 -6.94 3.84
CA PRO A 171 -2.96 -6.65 4.04
C PRO A 171 -2.22 -7.93 4.45
N PRO A 172 -0.93 -8.07 4.11
CA PRO A 172 -0.15 -9.26 4.43
C PRO A 172 -0.15 -9.46 5.95
N ALA A 173 -0.40 -10.69 6.39
CA ALA A 173 -0.44 -11.04 7.79
C ALA A 173 0.92 -10.71 8.44
N SER A 174 0.90 -9.78 9.40
CA SER A 174 2.06 -9.36 10.19
C SER A 174 2.66 -10.47 11.05
#